data_AF-A0A7Y4XLZ6-F1
#
_entry.id   AF-A0A7Y4XLZ6-F1
#
_cell.length_a   1.000
_cell.length_b   1.000
_cell.length_c   1.000
_cell.angle_alpha   90.00
_cell.angle_beta   90.00
_cell.angle_gamma   90.00
#
_symmetry.space_group_name_H-M   'P 1'
#
loop_
_entity.id
_entity.type
_entity.pdbx_description
1 polymer ?
#
loop_
_entity_poly.entity_id
_entity_poly.type
_entity_poly.pdbx_seq_one_letter_code
_entity_poly.pdbx_strand_id
1 'polypeptide(L)'
;MKSIDWVKLILINLGAGLLVISPFLPGPPNDIVNLFYNAGLILGTLGLILVPFGLTWTIRELKQKRNGGKHQIDVKAIILLTLPITVFITSIYVSELLRDFSRGFAINRTEELIQSIEKFKEKKGTYPESLAELTPEFIADIPSPFIMGIKNYYYTKLGNTYTISFEQNVILNFNFEVVTFDPTDNHKAEGEIKDIYDTGINHWKYYLFD
;
A
#
# COMPACT_ATOMS: atom_id res chain seq x y z
N MET A 1 31.27 -16.64 -8.95
CA MET A 1 30.45 -15.44 -9.04
C MET A 1 31.34 -14.25 -8.80
N LYS A 2 31.34 -13.28 -9.72
CA LYS A 2 32.15 -12.07 -9.60
C LYS A 2 31.48 -11.09 -8.64
N SER A 3 32.21 -10.12 -8.10
CA SER A 3 31.63 -9.08 -7.22
C SER A 3 30.47 -8.33 -7.89
N ILE A 4 30.58 -8.07 -9.19
CA ILE A 4 29.56 -7.37 -9.97
C ILE A 4 28.24 -8.14 -10.09
N ASP A 5 28.28 -9.46 -10.00
CA ASP A 5 27.10 -10.31 -10.11
C ASP A 5 26.25 -10.25 -8.82
N TRP A 6 26.90 -10.15 -7.66
CA TRP A 6 26.22 -9.94 -6.38
C TRP A 6 25.51 -8.61 -6.31
N VAL A 7 26.16 -7.54 -6.78
CA VAL A 7 25.55 -6.20 -6.83
C VAL A 7 24.29 -6.22 -7.69
N LYS A 8 24.35 -6.83 -8.88
CA LYS A 8 23.18 -6.98 -9.76
C LYS A 8 22.05 -7.76 -9.10
N LEU A 9 22.36 -8.88 -8.46
CA LEU A 9 21.38 -9.70 -7.74
C LEU A 9 20.66 -8.87 -6.67
N ILE A 10 21.41 -8.14 -5.84
CA ILE A 10 20.86 -7.31 -4.77
C ILE A 10 19.97 -6.21 -5.37
N LEU A 11 20.45 -5.49 -6.39
CA LEU A 11 19.69 -4.43 -7.04
C LEU A 11 18.40 -4.94 -7.68
N ILE A 12 18.41 -6.13 -8.29
CA ILE A 12 17.20 -6.74 -8.88
C ILE A 12 16.17 -7.05 -7.80
N ASN A 13 16.57 -7.70 -6.70
CA ASN A 13 15.64 -8.05 -5.63
C ASN A 13 15.11 -6.80 -4.91
N LEU A 14 15.98 -5.82 -4.61
CA LEU A 14 15.57 -4.55 -4.03
C LEU A 14 14.65 -3.76 -4.95
N GLY A 15 14.98 -3.66 -6.24
CA GLY A 15 14.15 -2.98 -7.22
C GLY A 15 12.77 -3.63 -7.36
N ALA A 16 12.71 -4.96 -7.42
CA ALA A 16 11.45 -5.69 -7.45
C ALA A 16 10.63 -5.46 -6.18
N GLY A 17 11.25 -5.55 -5.00
CA GLY A 17 10.60 -5.27 -3.73
C GLY A 17 10.04 -3.85 -3.65
N LEU A 18 10.84 -2.84 -4.04
CA LEU A 18 10.43 -1.44 -4.07
C LEU A 18 9.24 -1.19 -5.01
N LEU A 19 9.23 -1.82 -6.19
CA LEU A 19 8.09 -1.71 -7.11
C LEU A 19 6.81 -2.28 -6.49
N VAL A 20 6.91 -3.43 -5.82
CA VAL A 20 5.77 -4.08 -5.15
C VAL A 20 5.19 -3.19 -4.05
N ILE A 21 6.03 -2.55 -3.24
CA ILE A 21 5.54 -1.71 -2.13
C ILE A 21 5.23 -0.27 -2.52
N SER A 22 5.50 0.12 -3.76
CA SER A 22 5.32 1.50 -4.23
C SER A 22 3.93 2.10 -3.99
N PRO A 23 2.80 1.36 -3.99
CA PRO A 23 1.50 1.94 -3.64
C PRO A 23 1.43 2.54 -2.24
N PHE A 24 2.24 2.05 -1.31
CA PHE A 24 2.20 2.43 0.10
C PHE A 24 3.21 3.54 0.44
N LEU A 25 3.95 4.02 -0.56
CA LEU A 25 4.97 5.04 -0.37
C LEU A 25 4.41 6.44 -0.63
N PRO A 26 4.99 7.47 0.02
CA PRO A 26 4.62 8.85 -0.24
C PRO A 26 4.89 9.26 -1.69
N GLY A 27 3.91 9.92 -2.31
CA GLY A 27 3.99 10.40 -3.67
C GLY A 27 2.62 10.76 -4.24
N PRO A 28 2.59 11.43 -5.40
CA PRO A 28 1.33 11.73 -6.06
C PRO A 28 0.59 10.42 -6.42
N PRO A 29 -0.76 10.41 -6.34
CA PRO A 29 -1.55 9.24 -6.71
C PRO A 29 -1.22 8.76 -8.13
N ASN A 30 -1.01 7.46 -8.30
CA ASN A 30 -0.63 6.88 -9.58
C ASN A 30 -1.11 5.43 -9.70
N ASP A 31 -2.10 5.18 -10.56
CA ASP A 31 -2.68 3.84 -10.74
C ASP A 31 -1.68 2.75 -11.19
N ILE A 32 -0.54 3.13 -11.79
CA ILE A 32 0.47 2.15 -12.24
C ILE A 32 1.11 1.39 -11.08
N VAL A 33 1.16 1.99 -9.88
CA VAL A 33 1.77 1.33 -8.71
C VAL A 33 0.93 0.12 -8.28
N ASN A 34 -0.40 0.23 -8.37
CA ASN A 34 -1.32 -0.87 -8.08
C ASN A 34 -1.13 -2.02 -9.07
N LEU A 35 -0.82 -1.72 -10.34
CA LEU A 35 -0.47 -2.74 -11.32
C LEU A 35 0.80 -3.51 -10.90
N PHE A 36 1.85 -2.82 -10.45
CA PHE A 36 3.08 -3.47 -9.99
C PHE A 36 2.87 -4.32 -8.74
N TYR A 37 2.09 -3.84 -7.79
CA TYR A 37 1.74 -4.62 -6.59
C TYR A 37 0.96 -5.89 -6.96
N ASN A 38 -0.08 -5.77 -7.79
CA ASN A 38 -0.90 -6.91 -8.20
C ASN A 38 -0.10 -7.91 -9.05
N ALA A 39 0.71 -7.42 -9.99
CA ALA A 39 1.62 -8.26 -10.76
C ALA A 39 2.65 -8.95 -9.85
N GLY A 40 3.18 -8.24 -8.86
CA GLY A 40 4.06 -8.79 -7.84
C GLY A 40 3.40 -9.93 -7.07
N LEU A 41 2.16 -9.75 -6.62
CA LEU A 41 1.43 -10.77 -5.88
C LEU A 41 1.22 -12.04 -6.73
N ILE A 42 0.80 -11.90 -7.99
CA ILE A 42 0.62 -13.03 -8.92
C ILE A 42 1.96 -13.70 -9.24
N LEU A 43 2.96 -12.93 -9.67
CA LEU A 43 4.27 -13.44 -10.09
C LEU A 43 5.06 -14.03 -8.93
N GLY A 44 4.96 -13.43 -7.74
CA GLY A 44 5.54 -13.94 -6.51
C GLY A 44 4.92 -15.28 -6.15
N THR A 45 3.59 -15.36 -6.10
CA THR A 45 2.87 -16.59 -5.77
C THR A 45 3.13 -17.71 -6.76
N LEU A 46 2.96 -17.46 -8.07
CA LEU A 46 3.23 -18.46 -9.10
C LEU A 46 4.72 -18.82 -9.17
N GLY A 47 5.60 -17.84 -8.95
CA GLY A 47 7.05 -18.02 -8.95
C GLY A 47 7.54 -18.91 -7.81
N LEU A 48 6.80 -19.07 -6.70
CA LEU A 48 7.15 -20.02 -5.65
C LEU A 48 7.22 -21.47 -6.15
N ILE A 49 6.51 -21.81 -7.23
CA ILE A 49 6.61 -23.13 -7.88
C ILE A 49 8.02 -23.36 -8.45
N LEU A 50 8.72 -22.29 -8.83
CA LEU A 50 10.09 -22.35 -9.39
C LEU A 50 11.17 -22.44 -8.31
N VAL A 51 10.84 -22.15 -7.04
CA VAL A 51 11.80 -22.14 -5.93
C VAL A 51 12.46 -23.50 -5.71
N PRO A 52 11.75 -24.65 -5.70
CA PRO A 52 12.40 -25.97 -5.61
C PRO A 52 13.38 -26.24 -6.75
N PHE A 53 13.08 -25.77 -7.97
CA PHE A 53 13.98 -25.90 -9.12
C PHE A 53 15.22 -25.02 -8.96
N GLY A 54 15.06 -23.76 -8.55
CA GLY A 54 16.18 -22.87 -8.23
C GLY A 54 17.05 -23.41 -7.10
N LEU A 55 16.42 -23.99 -6.06
CA LEU A 55 17.12 -24.58 -4.92
C LEU A 55 17.91 -25.82 -5.32
N THR A 56 17.29 -26.77 -6.03
CA THR A 56 17.97 -28.00 -6.48
C THR A 56 19.11 -27.71 -7.45
N TRP A 57 18.93 -26.75 -8.36
CA TRP A 57 20.00 -26.24 -9.22
C TRP A 57 21.14 -25.64 -8.40
N THR A 58 20.83 -24.72 -7.49
CA THR A 58 21.83 -24.06 -6.63
C THR A 58 22.62 -25.08 -5.78
N ILE A 59 21.95 -26.08 -5.19
CA ILE A 59 22.60 -27.16 -4.42
C ILE A 59 23.53 -27.99 -5.32
N ARG A 60 23.12 -28.31 -6.55
CA ARG A 60 23.95 -29.07 -7.50
C ARG A 60 25.23 -28.31 -7.86
N GLU A 61 25.14 -27.00 -8.10
CA GLU A 61 26.31 -26.17 -8.39
C GLU A 61 27.26 -26.06 -7.19
N LEU A 62 26.71 -25.90 -5.98
CA LEU A 62 27.49 -25.89 -4.74
C LEU A 62 28.26 -27.20 -4.54
N LYS A 63 27.61 -28.35 -4.79
CA LYS A 63 28.25 -29.67 -4.72
C LYS A 63 29.36 -29.84 -5.77
N GLN A 64 29.13 -29.41 -7.01
CA GLN A 64 30.14 -29.48 -8.07
C GLN A 64 31.37 -28.62 -7.79
N LYS A 65 31.17 -27.41 -7.25
CA LYS A 65 32.27 -26.53 -6.82
C LYS A 65 33.06 -27.14 -5.66
N ARG A 66 32.38 -27.76 -4.69
CA ARG A 66 33.03 -28.45 -3.55
C ARG A 66 33.89 -29.63 -4.00
N ASN A 67 33.47 -30.36 -5.02
CA ASN A 67 34.19 -31.52 -5.56
C ASN A 67 35.35 -31.14 -6.52
N GLY A 68 35.94 -29.95 -6.35
CA GLY A 68 37.09 -29.50 -7.16
C GLY A 68 36.75 -28.97 -8.55
N GLY A 69 35.46 -28.83 -8.88
CA GLY A 69 35.04 -28.19 -10.14
C GLY A 69 35.40 -26.70 -10.15
N LYS A 70 35.99 -26.21 -11.24
CA LYS A 70 36.20 -24.77 -11.49
C LYS A 70 34.89 -24.00 -11.78
N HIS A 71 33.74 -24.64 -11.60
CA HIS A 71 32.44 -24.08 -11.91
C HIS A 71 32.08 -22.96 -10.93
N GLN A 72 31.72 -21.80 -11.46
CA GLN A 72 31.17 -20.71 -10.66
C GLN A 72 29.65 -20.93 -10.55
N ILE A 73 29.08 -20.58 -9.39
CA ILE A 73 27.62 -20.58 -9.21
C ILE A 73 27.01 -19.60 -10.22
N ASP A 74 25.99 -20.05 -10.94
CA ASP A 74 25.26 -19.24 -11.92
C ASP A 74 24.28 -18.31 -11.18
N VAL A 75 24.38 -17.01 -11.51
CA VAL A 75 23.50 -15.96 -10.98
C VAL A 75 22.03 -16.28 -11.25
N LYS A 76 21.73 -16.94 -12.38
CA LYS A 76 20.38 -17.30 -12.78
C LYS A 76 19.72 -18.25 -11.80
N ALA A 77 20.46 -19.25 -11.29
CA ALA A 77 19.96 -20.19 -10.30
C ALA A 77 19.58 -19.48 -9.00
N ILE A 78 20.40 -18.49 -8.59
CA ILE A 78 20.12 -17.68 -7.40
C ILE A 78 18.95 -16.73 -7.65
N ILE A 79 18.83 -16.07 -8.80
CA ILE A 79 17.68 -15.21 -9.12
C ILE A 79 16.37 -16.02 -9.11
N LEU A 80 16.37 -17.21 -9.72
CA LEU A 80 15.21 -18.11 -9.76
C LEU A 80 14.75 -18.50 -8.34
N LEU A 81 15.69 -18.56 -7.40
CA LEU A 81 15.42 -18.79 -5.98
C LEU A 81 14.95 -17.52 -5.25
N THR A 82 15.72 -16.43 -5.33
CA THR A 82 15.52 -15.27 -4.45
C THR A 82 14.40 -14.35 -4.91
N LEU A 83 14.21 -14.17 -6.22
CA LEU A 83 13.27 -13.17 -6.73
C LEU A 83 11.82 -13.50 -6.38
N PRO A 84 11.30 -14.73 -6.62
CA PRO A 84 9.94 -15.08 -6.22
C PRO A 84 9.73 -14.97 -4.71
N ILE A 85 10.71 -15.42 -3.92
CA ILE A 85 10.67 -15.33 -2.45
C ILE A 85 10.62 -13.86 -2.01
N THR A 86 11.47 -13.00 -2.58
CA THR A 86 11.53 -11.58 -2.22
C THR A 86 10.22 -10.90 -2.55
N VAL A 87 9.71 -11.08 -3.76
CA VAL A 87 8.43 -10.51 -4.19
C VAL A 87 7.30 -11.01 -3.30
N PHE A 88 7.21 -12.31 -3.03
CA PHE A 88 6.17 -12.89 -2.18
C PHE A 88 6.22 -12.37 -0.73
N ILE A 89 7.40 -12.40 -0.09
CA ILE A 89 7.56 -11.88 1.28
C ILE A 89 7.21 -10.40 1.34
N THR A 90 7.65 -9.63 0.34
CA THR A 90 7.40 -8.20 0.26
C THR A 90 5.90 -7.91 0.10
N SER A 91 5.22 -8.60 -0.82
CA SER A 91 3.79 -8.44 -1.09
C SER A 91 2.90 -8.79 0.11
N ILE A 92 3.31 -9.71 0.97
CA ILE A 92 2.50 -10.14 2.12
C ILE A 92 2.87 -9.35 3.37
N TYR A 93 4.12 -9.47 3.84
CA TYR A 93 4.51 -8.97 5.15
C TYR A 93 4.89 -7.49 5.13
N VAL A 94 5.68 -7.07 4.14
CA VAL A 94 6.16 -5.67 4.08
C VAL A 94 5.02 -4.74 3.69
N SER A 95 4.15 -5.18 2.79
CA SER A 95 2.96 -4.43 2.39
C SER A 95 1.96 -4.22 3.54
N GLU A 96 1.81 -5.16 4.46
CA GLU A 96 0.98 -4.97 5.67
C GLU A 96 1.53 -3.84 6.56
N LEU A 97 2.83 -3.90 6.89
CA LEU A 97 3.49 -2.86 7.68
C LEU A 97 3.38 -1.47 7.01
N LEU A 98 3.62 -1.40 5.70
CA LEU A 98 3.57 -0.15 4.97
C LEU A 98 2.13 0.34 4.74
N ARG A 99 1.13 -0.55 4.78
CA ARG A 99 -0.27 -0.15 4.75
C ARG A 99 -0.65 0.63 6.00
N ASP A 100 -0.23 0.19 7.19
CA ASP A 100 -0.45 0.94 8.42
C ASP A 100 0.24 2.31 8.40
N PHE A 101 1.48 2.36 7.91
CA PHE A 101 2.19 3.62 7.69
C PHE A 101 1.43 4.55 6.73
N SER A 102 1.05 4.02 5.57
CA SER A 102 0.29 4.73 4.54
C SER A 102 -1.02 5.30 5.09
N ARG A 103 -1.77 4.49 5.84
CA ARG A 103 -3.01 4.89 6.51
C ARG A 103 -2.78 6.04 7.47
N GLY A 104 -1.82 5.91 8.38
CA GLY A 104 -1.50 6.96 9.35
C GLY A 104 -1.05 8.25 8.68
N PHE A 105 -0.24 8.15 7.63
CA PHE A 105 0.22 9.30 6.84
C PHE A 105 -0.94 10.02 6.15
N ALA A 106 -1.83 9.26 5.49
CA ALA A 106 -3.02 9.81 4.84
C ALA A 106 -3.98 10.42 5.87
N ILE A 107 -4.19 9.80 7.03
CA ILE A 107 -4.99 10.38 8.12
C ILE A 107 -4.39 11.72 8.57
N ASN A 108 -3.09 11.77 8.84
CA ASN A 108 -2.44 13.00 9.32
C ASN A 108 -2.60 14.18 8.34
N ARG A 109 -2.61 13.92 7.03
CA ARG A 109 -2.80 14.95 6.00
C ARG A 109 -4.23 15.51 5.93
N THR A 110 -5.21 14.85 6.53
CA THR A 110 -6.59 15.36 6.61
C THR A 110 -6.81 16.37 7.71
N GLU A 111 -5.86 16.55 8.62
CA GLU A 111 -6.04 17.42 9.79
C GLU A 111 -6.41 18.85 9.39
N GLU A 112 -5.71 19.43 8.40
CA GLU A 112 -6.04 20.75 7.86
C GLU A 112 -7.43 20.79 7.23
N LEU A 113 -7.80 19.74 6.47
CA LEU A 113 -9.11 19.63 5.83
C LEU A 113 -10.25 19.60 6.86
N ILE A 114 -10.10 18.78 7.91
CA ILE A 114 -11.06 18.67 9.02
C ILE A 114 -11.21 20.02 9.73
N GLN A 115 -10.10 20.66 10.08
CA GLN A 115 -10.13 21.98 10.73
C GLN A 115 -10.84 23.03 9.86
N SER A 116 -10.65 23.01 8.55
CA SER A 116 -11.33 23.93 7.63
C SER A 116 -12.83 23.64 7.51
N ILE A 117 -13.25 22.36 7.55
CA ILE A 117 -14.67 21.97 7.59
C ILE A 117 -15.35 22.47 8.87
N GLU A 118 -14.71 22.30 10.03
CA GLU A 118 -15.28 22.78 11.29
C GLU A 118 -15.37 24.31 11.32
N LYS A 119 -14.34 25.03 10.88
CA LYS A 119 -14.37 26.50 10.73
C LYS A 119 -15.49 26.96 9.78
N PHE A 120 -15.73 26.23 8.69
CA PHE A 120 -16.83 26.51 7.78
C PHE A 120 -18.17 26.40 8.50
N LYS A 121 -18.39 25.33 9.27
CA LYS A 121 -19.62 25.15 10.06
C LYS A 121 -19.78 26.25 11.11
N GLU A 122 -18.72 26.61 11.83
CA GLU A 122 -18.76 27.70 12.83
C GLU A 122 -19.20 29.03 12.20
N LYS A 123 -18.72 29.33 10.98
CA LYS A 123 -19.03 30.58 10.30
C LYS A 123 -20.39 30.61 9.58
N LYS A 124 -20.79 29.49 8.96
CA LYS A 124 -21.99 29.41 8.12
C LYS A 124 -23.19 28.75 8.82
N GLY A 125 -22.96 28.11 9.96
CA GLY A 125 -23.97 27.38 10.73
C GLY A 125 -24.25 25.95 10.24
N THR A 126 -23.68 25.54 9.11
CA THR A 126 -23.88 24.21 8.50
C THR A 126 -22.58 23.68 7.90
N TYR A 127 -22.41 22.36 7.84
CA TYR A 127 -21.33 21.73 7.07
C TYR A 127 -21.46 22.01 5.56
N PRO A 128 -20.34 22.10 4.82
CA PRO A 128 -20.36 22.38 3.37
C PRO A 128 -21.03 21.25 2.60
N GLU A 129 -21.69 21.55 1.48
CA GLU A 129 -22.26 20.50 0.61
C GLU A 129 -21.16 19.76 -0.15
N SER A 130 -20.04 20.43 -0.42
CA SER A 130 -18.87 19.84 -1.05
C SER A 130 -17.56 20.48 -0.57
N LEU A 131 -16.44 19.76 -0.70
CA LEU A 131 -15.12 20.29 -0.34
C LEU A 131 -14.76 21.58 -1.13
N ALA A 132 -15.31 21.78 -2.32
CA ALA A 132 -15.05 22.96 -3.14
C ALA A 132 -15.46 24.27 -2.44
N GLU A 133 -16.46 24.26 -1.55
CA GLU A 133 -16.91 25.43 -0.80
C GLU A 133 -15.90 25.92 0.24
N LEU A 134 -14.94 25.07 0.62
CA LEU A 134 -13.86 25.46 1.53
C LEU A 134 -12.86 26.39 0.85
N THR A 135 -12.73 26.30 -0.48
CA THR A 135 -11.74 27.08 -1.23
C THR A 135 -12.32 28.38 -1.79
N PRO A 136 -11.55 29.49 -1.80
CA PRO A 136 -10.24 29.68 -1.16
C PRO A 136 -10.36 30.19 0.29
N GLU A 137 -11.56 30.39 0.82
CA GLU A 137 -11.80 31.14 2.06
C GLU A 137 -11.29 30.44 3.33
N PHE A 138 -11.45 29.11 3.41
CA PHE A 138 -11.11 28.30 4.58
C PHE A 138 -9.88 27.43 4.39
N ILE A 139 -9.50 27.16 3.13
CA ILE A 139 -8.29 26.44 2.74
C ILE A 139 -7.86 26.89 1.34
N ALA A 140 -6.55 26.95 1.09
CA ALA A 140 -6.03 27.36 -0.22
C ALA A 140 -6.34 26.33 -1.31
N ASP A 141 -6.11 25.06 -1.00
CA ASP A 141 -6.33 23.91 -1.87
C ASP A 141 -6.71 22.68 -1.06
N ILE A 142 -7.46 21.75 -1.67
CA ILE A 142 -7.85 20.51 -0.99
C ILE A 142 -6.63 19.58 -0.93
N PRO A 143 -6.18 19.17 0.27
CA PRO A 143 -4.98 18.36 0.39
C PRO A 143 -5.18 16.99 -0.26
N SER A 144 -4.15 16.53 -0.97
CA SER A 144 -4.06 15.14 -1.42
C SER A 144 -3.57 14.22 -0.30
N PRO A 145 -3.99 12.94 -0.28
CA PRO A 145 -3.40 11.91 0.58
C PRO A 145 -1.89 11.77 0.44
N PHE A 146 -1.35 12.11 -0.75
CA PHE A 146 0.07 12.04 -1.08
C PHE A 146 0.70 10.67 -0.77
N ILE A 147 -0.07 9.62 -0.99
CA ILE A 147 0.35 8.23 -1.05
C ILE A 147 0.03 7.73 -2.46
N MET A 148 0.98 7.08 -3.12
CA MET A 148 0.83 6.73 -4.55
C MET A 148 -0.39 5.83 -4.83
N GLY A 149 -0.75 4.94 -3.90
CA GLY A 149 -1.85 4.01 -4.02
C GLY A 149 -3.22 4.55 -3.58
N ILE A 150 -3.28 5.75 -2.99
CA ILE A 150 -4.53 6.36 -2.50
C ILE A 150 -4.90 7.52 -3.43
N LYS A 151 -6.09 7.44 -4.05
CA LYS A 151 -6.50 8.39 -5.09
C LYS A 151 -6.79 9.79 -4.54
N ASN A 152 -7.82 9.89 -3.71
CA ASN A 152 -8.33 11.14 -3.16
C ASN A 152 -9.01 10.88 -1.82
N TYR A 153 -9.34 11.95 -1.11
CA TYR A 153 -10.32 11.89 -0.05
C TYR A 153 -11.74 12.04 -0.61
N TYR A 154 -12.67 11.29 -0.03
CA TYR A 154 -14.09 11.35 -0.33
C TYR A 154 -14.80 11.99 0.85
N TYR A 155 -15.60 13.01 0.59
CA TYR A 155 -16.37 13.72 1.61
C TYR A 155 -17.85 13.45 1.41
N THR A 156 -18.55 13.14 2.49
CA THR A 156 -20.01 12.98 2.49
C THR A 156 -20.62 13.77 3.64
N LYS A 157 -21.52 14.71 3.33
CA LYS A 157 -22.33 15.40 4.33
C LYS A 157 -23.49 14.52 4.79
N LEU A 158 -23.69 14.43 6.10
CA LEU A 158 -24.73 13.62 6.74
C LEU A 158 -25.58 14.51 7.68
N GLY A 159 -26.32 15.45 7.10
CA GLY A 159 -27.15 16.38 7.86
C GLY A 159 -26.32 17.31 8.74
N ASN A 160 -26.22 16.97 10.04
CA ASN A 160 -25.44 17.73 11.03
C ASN A 160 -24.13 17.05 11.44
N THR A 161 -23.66 16.09 10.63
CA THR A 161 -22.32 15.50 10.69
C THR A 161 -21.78 15.30 9.26
N TYR A 162 -20.59 14.75 9.11
CA TYR A 162 -19.98 14.40 7.84
C TYR A 162 -19.03 13.21 8.03
N THR A 163 -18.62 12.62 6.92
CA THR A 163 -17.51 11.67 6.89
C THR A 163 -16.46 12.09 5.89
N ILE A 164 -15.22 11.70 6.17
CA ILE A 164 -14.11 11.74 5.21
C ILE A 164 -13.59 10.33 5.10
N SER A 165 -13.48 9.80 3.88
CA SER A 165 -12.91 8.48 3.66
C SER A 165 -11.84 8.47 2.58
N PHE A 166 -11.03 7.42 2.57
CA PHE A 166 -10.14 7.08 1.47
C PHE A 166 -10.00 5.57 1.35
N GLU A 167 -9.57 5.12 0.19
CA GLU A 167 -9.46 3.71 -0.15
C GLU A 167 -8.01 3.34 -0.45
N GLN A 168 -7.62 2.14 -0.04
CA GLN A 168 -6.30 1.59 -0.30
C GLN A 168 -6.41 0.12 -0.70
N ASN A 169 -5.72 -0.28 -1.76
CA ASN A 169 -5.72 -1.67 -2.23
C ASN A 169 -5.05 -2.60 -1.20
N VAL A 170 -5.71 -3.73 -0.92
CA VAL A 170 -5.22 -4.77 -0.01
C VAL A 170 -4.73 -5.98 -0.81
N ILE A 171 -5.57 -6.57 -1.65
CA ILE A 171 -5.21 -7.74 -2.47
C ILE A 171 -5.85 -7.60 -3.86
N LEU A 172 -5.01 -7.57 -4.91
CA LEU A 172 -5.39 -7.74 -6.31
C LEU A 172 -6.51 -6.81 -6.83
N ASN A 173 -6.76 -5.65 -6.20
CA ASN A 173 -7.95 -4.81 -6.45
C ASN A 173 -9.29 -5.55 -6.26
N PHE A 174 -9.31 -6.71 -5.59
CA PHE A 174 -10.52 -7.40 -5.15
C PHE A 174 -10.86 -7.09 -3.70
N ASN A 175 -9.97 -6.42 -2.98
CA ASN A 175 -10.21 -6.02 -1.61
C ASN A 175 -9.59 -4.64 -1.40
N PHE A 176 -10.38 -3.74 -0.85
CA PHE A 176 -9.98 -2.40 -0.49
C PHE A 176 -10.15 -2.20 1.00
N GLU A 177 -9.16 -1.59 1.60
CA GLU A 177 -9.28 -1.01 2.92
C GLU A 177 -9.95 0.36 2.75
N VAL A 178 -11.16 0.49 3.30
CA VAL A 178 -11.87 1.76 3.36
C VAL A 178 -11.67 2.34 4.75
N VAL A 179 -11.03 3.51 4.81
CA VAL A 179 -10.67 4.19 6.06
C VAL A 179 -11.52 5.43 6.18
N THR A 180 -12.28 5.53 7.28
CA THR A 180 -13.34 6.54 7.42
C THR A 180 -13.22 7.28 8.75
N PHE A 181 -13.27 8.61 8.65
CA PHE A 181 -13.48 9.54 9.75
C PHE A 181 -14.97 9.78 9.95
N ASP A 182 -15.42 9.70 11.20
CA ASP A 182 -16.74 10.15 11.64
C ASP A 182 -16.60 10.83 13.01
N PRO A 183 -16.85 12.15 13.14
CA PRO A 183 -16.67 12.86 14.39
C PRO A 183 -17.64 12.40 15.50
N THR A 184 -18.65 11.60 15.17
CA THR A 184 -19.62 11.04 16.12
C THR A 184 -19.32 9.60 16.53
N ASP A 185 -18.25 9.00 15.98
CA ASP A 185 -17.87 7.59 16.17
C ASP A 185 -18.93 6.55 15.76
N ASN A 186 -19.94 6.96 14.99
CA ASN A 186 -21.02 6.12 14.50
C ASN A 186 -20.69 5.47 13.14
N HIS A 187 -19.48 4.93 13.03
CA HIS A 187 -19.00 4.27 11.81
C HIS A 187 -19.92 3.14 11.38
N LYS A 188 -20.17 3.08 10.08
CA LYS A 188 -20.89 1.99 9.41
C LYS A 188 -20.01 1.46 8.31
N ALA A 189 -19.85 0.14 8.27
CA ALA A 189 -19.33 -0.52 7.09
C ALA A 189 -20.40 -0.49 5.98
N GLU A 190 -19.95 -0.44 4.74
CA GLU A 190 -20.83 -0.56 3.58
C GLU A 190 -21.11 -2.04 3.26
N GLY A 191 -22.30 -2.33 2.73
CA GLY A 191 -22.68 -3.69 2.30
C GLY A 191 -23.02 -4.65 3.45
N GLU A 192 -22.62 -5.92 3.28
CA GLU A 192 -22.87 -6.99 4.25
C GLU A 192 -21.79 -7.10 5.35
N ILE A 193 -20.75 -6.25 5.26
CA ILE A 193 -19.60 -6.26 6.17
C ILE A 193 -20.04 -5.73 7.53
N LYS A 194 -19.66 -6.45 8.59
CA LYS A 194 -19.97 -6.08 9.98
C LYS A 194 -18.73 -5.69 10.78
N ASP A 195 -17.56 -6.11 10.31
CA ASP A 195 -16.31 -5.95 11.05
C ASP A 195 -15.73 -4.57 10.76
N ILE A 196 -15.65 -3.77 11.82
CA ILE A 196 -15.02 -2.45 11.82
C ILE A 196 -13.81 -2.54 12.74
N TYR A 197 -12.66 -2.15 12.21
CA TYR A 197 -11.37 -2.23 12.87
C TYR A 197 -10.90 -0.84 13.31
N ASP A 198 -10.14 -0.81 14.40
CA ASP A 198 -9.56 0.41 14.97
C ASP A 198 -8.26 0.78 14.25
N THR A 199 -8.08 2.06 13.93
CA THR A 199 -6.83 2.58 13.34
C THR A 199 -5.78 2.97 14.40
N GLY A 200 -6.18 3.06 15.67
CA GLY A 200 -5.42 3.65 16.76
C GLY A 200 -5.51 5.18 16.83
N ILE A 201 -6.29 5.82 15.94
CA ILE A 201 -6.46 7.27 15.86
C ILE A 201 -7.94 7.62 16.09
N ASN A 202 -8.20 8.60 16.98
CA ASN A 202 -9.55 8.99 17.37
C ASN A 202 -10.44 9.30 16.16
N HIS A 203 -11.68 8.81 16.19
CA HIS A 203 -12.69 9.01 15.14
C HIS A 203 -12.38 8.35 13.79
N TRP A 204 -11.26 7.64 13.67
CA TRP A 204 -10.87 6.92 12.46
C TRP A 204 -11.00 5.42 12.65
N LYS A 205 -11.80 4.79 11.81
CA LYS A 205 -11.92 3.34 11.73
C LYS A 205 -11.77 2.88 10.29
N TYR A 206 -11.51 1.60 10.10
CA TYR A 206 -11.45 1.02 8.77
C TYR A 206 -12.22 -0.30 8.68
N TYR A 207 -12.61 -0.66 7.47
CA TYR A 207 -13.15 -1.98 7.16
C TYR A 207 -12.58 -2.45 5.82
N LEU A 208 -12.67 -3.76 5.58
CA LEU A 208 -12.26 -4.37 4.32
C LEU A 208 -13.50 -4.56 3.45
N PHE A 209 -13.48 -4.02 2.24
CA PHE A 209 -14.54 -4.09 1.24
C PHE A 209 -14.08 -4.91 0.04
N ASP A 210 -14.93 -5.83 -0.43
CA ASP A 210 -14.70 -6.75 -1.55
C ASP A 210 -15.28 -6.28 -2.90
#